data_AF-A0AAP8EYH0-F1
#
_entry.id   AF-A0AAP8EYH0-F1
#
_cell.length_a   1.000
_cell.length_b   1.000
_cell.length_c   1.000
_cell.angle_alpha   90.00
_cell.angle_beta   90.00
_cell.angle_gamma   90.00
#
_symmetry.space_group_name_H-M   'P 1'
#
loop_
_entity.id
_entity.type
_entity.pdbx_description
1 polymer ?
#
loop_
_entity_poly.entity_id
_entity_poly.type
_entity_poly.pdbx_seq_one_letter_code
_entity_poly.pdbx_strand_id
1 'polypeptide(L)'
;MQTNTNTIEDIYQEILDGKRNRFPPNTWKLDKNNEMARRVTKYLILKILNWNEEEIKQNWSTKLIAKYRLRGVLKHKYDNSPYAMINDLYPNQFKEWEFRMTPLNFWTKEKALQLLKWFIEEEEKLAPQKLLQIYGQKWLNEHRLSAPLRVIWAGSPYAMINDLYPNRFKEWEFTKAPNKFWTKEKTLQALKWTIEEKEKLNLDQLKNIYENKWLAQSGLRGACQLYWNDSPYAMINDLYPNQFKEWEFKMTPNGFWTREKALDALRWTIEEKEKLTDNQLLQQYTMQWLKSHRLWTPVVRYWNGSPYAMINDLYPNKHIKSSFRGYINKS
;
A
#
# COMPACT_ATOMS: atom_id res chain seq x y z
N MET A 1 11.01 64.12 38.34
CA MET A 1 10.46 62.76 38.59
C MET A 1 10.48 62.01 37.27
N GLN A 2 11.44 61.11 37.08
CA GLN A 2 11.43 60.20 35.93
C GLN A 2 10.40 59.12 36.21
N THR A 3 9.27 59.16 35.50
CA THR A 3 8.35 58.04 35.42
C THR A 3 9.06 56.92 34.66
N ASN A 4 9.61 55.94 35.37
CA ASN A 4 9.97 54.65 34.77
C ASN A 4 8.67 54.01 34.27
N THR A 5 8.29 54.30 33.03
CA THR A 5 7.29 53.52 32.31
C THR A 5 7.92 52.16 32.01
N ASN A 6 7.81 51.24 32.97
CA ASN A 6 8.18 49.83 32.75
C ASN A 6 7.43 49.34 31.51
N THR A 7 8.18 48.81 30.53
CA THR A 7 7.59 48.23 29.33
C THR A 7 6.80 46.97 29.70
N ILE A 8 5.96 46.49 28.78
CA ILE A 8 5.21 45.24 29.05
C ILE A 8 6.16 44.05 29.19
N GLU A 9 7.31 44.08 28.51
CA GLU A 9 8.38 43.10 28.63
C GLU A 9 9.06 43.15 30.01
N ASP A 10 9.31 44.33 30.56
CA ASP A 10 9.86 44.48 31.92
C ASP A 10 8.90 43.90 32.97
N ILE A 11 7.61 44.22 32.84
CA ILE A 11 6.56 43.65 33.70
C ILE A 11 6.51 42.12 33.55
N TYR A 12 6.65 41.62 32.32
CA TYR A 12 6.66 40.19 32.06
C TYR A 12 7.90 39.52 32.69
N GLN A 13 9.08 40.13 32.58
CA GLN A 13 10.30 39.64 33.21
C GLN A 13 10.18 39.64 34.74
N GLU A 14 9.61 40.67 35.37
CA GLU A 14 9.30 40.68 36.81
C GLU A 14 8.42 39.49 37.22
N ILE A 15 7.47 39.07 36.36
CA ILE A 15 6.60 37.93 36.61
C ILE A 15 7.36 36.60 36.48
N LEU A 16 8.24 36.49 35.49
CA LEU A 16 9.09 35.32 35.32
C LEU A 16 10.10 35.18 36.47
N ASP A 17 10.66 36.30 36.95
CA ASP A 17 11.57 36.38 38.10
C ASP A 17 10.88 36.13 39.45
N GLY A 18 9.54 36.11 39.50
CA GLY A 18 8.77 35.95 40.73
C GLY A 18 8.64 37.22 41.59
N LYS A 19 9.14 38.37 41.10
CA LYS A 19 8.96 39.69 41.75
C LYS A 19 7.50 40.16 41.72
N ARG A 20 6.73 39.64 40.76
CA ARG A 20 5.31 39.96 40.56
C ARG A 20 4.50 38.69 40.26
N ASN A 21 3.31 38.57 40.85
CA ASN A 21 2.48 37.37 40.67
C ASN A 21 1.67 37.34 39.36
N ARG A 22 1.33 38.50 38.79
CA ARG A 22 0.49 38.63 37.60
C ARG A 22 0.65 40.00 36.94
N PHE A 23 0.26 40.10 35.68
CA PHE A 23 0.13 41.38 34.99
C PHE A 23 -0.83 42.32 35.74
N PRO A 24 -0.64 43.65 35.65
CA PRO A 24 -1.57 44.62 36.20
C PRO A 24 -3.04 44.33 35.83
N PRO A 25 -4.00 44.69 36.69
CA PRO A 25 -5.41 44.57 36.37
C PRO A 25 -5.74 45.26 35.03
N ASN A 26 -6.63 44.65 34.25
CA ASN A 26 -7.10 45.15 32.96
C ASN A 26 -6.04 45.31 31.85
N THR A 27 -4.78 44.88 32.02
CA THR A 27 -3.74 44.93 30.96
C THR A 27 -4.27 44.43 29.61
N TRP A 28 -4.86 43.23 29.58
CA TRP A 28 -5.38 42.65 28.34
C TRP A 28 -6.67 43.28 27.82
N LYS A 29 -7.46 43.91 28.69
CA LYS A 29 -8.66 44.64 28.24
C LYS A 29 -8.31 45.96 27.57
N LEU A 30 -7.24 46.61 28.05
CA LEU A 30 -6.75 47.89 27.53
C LEU A 30 -5.90 47.73 26.25
N ASP A 31 -5.37 46.54 25.98
CA ASP A 31 -4.58 46.22 24.79
C ASP A 31 -5.43 46.09 23.50
N LYS A 32 -6.11 47.15 23.08
CA LYS A 32 -7.12 47.06 22.00
C LYS A 32 -6.60 46.47 20.68
N ASN A 33 -5.33 46.71 20.34
CA ASN A 33 -4.72 46.27 19.07
C ASN A 33 -3.87 45.00 19.19
N ASN A 34 -3.94 44.29 20.33
CA ASN A 34 -3.10 43.14 20.66
C ASN A 34 -1.58 43.40 20.58
N GLU A 35 -1.16 44.67 20.71
CA GLU A 35 0.25 45.03 20.60
C GLU A 35 1.04 44.49 21.79
N MET A 36 0.52 44.70 23.01
CA MET A 36 1.16 44.17 24.21
C MET A 36 1.21 42.64 24.18
N ALA A 37 0.12 41.99 23.73
CA ALA A 37 0.05 40.55 23.56
C ALA A 37 1.11 40.02 22.57
N ARG A 38 1.26 40.63 21.39
CA ARG A 38 2.30 40.25 20.43
C ARG A 38 3.70 40.45 21.00
N ARG A 39 3.93 41.56 21.70
CA ARG A 39 5.23 41.89 22.31
C ARG A 39 5.69 40.86 23.35
N VAL A 40 4.83 40.49 24.31
CA VAL A 40 5.19 39.46 25.31
C VAL A 40 5.36 38.07 24.68
N THR A 41 4.58 37.76 23.64
CA THR A 41 4.72 36.49 22.90
C THR A 41 6.05 36.44 22.15
N LYS A 42 6.39 37.53 21.45
CA LYS A 42 7.68 37.69 20.75
C LYS A 42 8.86 37.61 21.71
N TYR A 43 8.75 38.25 22.87
CA TYR A 43 9.77 38.21 23.92
C TYR A 43 9.97 36.79 24.44
N LEU A 44 8.89 36.07 24.74
CA LEU A 44 8.96 34.66 25.15
C LEU A 44 9.69 33.81 24.11
N ILE A 45 9.32 33.91 22.83
CA ILE A 45 9.88 33.06 21.77
C ILE A 45 11.34 33.42 21.48
N LEU A 46 11.65 34.70 21.30
CA LEU A 46 12.97 35.13 20.80
C LEU A 46 14.01 35.34 21.91
N LYS A 47 13.60 35.71 23.12
CA LYS A 47 14.55 36.05 24.21
C LYS A 47 14.62 34.99 25.28
N ILE A 48 13.49 34.41 25.68
CA ILE A 48 13.44 33.44 26.77
C ILE A 48 13.66 32.00 26.26
N LEU A 49 12.98 31.62 25.19
CA LEU A 49 13.06 30.28 24.62
C LEU A 49 14.16 30.16 23.55
N ASN A 50 14.40 31.25 22.81
CA ASN A 50 15.32 31.31 21.68
C ASN A 50 15.04 30.20 20.64
N TRP A 51 13.76 30.05 20.28
CA TRP A 51 13.31 28.98 19.40
C TRP A 51 13.35 29.34 17.92
N ASN A 52 13.66 28.34 17.10
CA ASN A 52 13.43 28.36 15.65
C ASN A 52 12.00 27.91 15.28
N GLU A 53 11.67 27.94 13.98
CA GLU A 53 10.34 27.58 13.48
C GLU A 53 9.91 26.14 13.82
N GLU A 54 10.83 25.17 13.71
CA GLU A 54 10.52 23.77 14.00
C GLU A 54 10.29 23.54 15.50
N GLU A 55 11.02 24.23 16.36
CA GLU A 55 10.79 24.20 17.80
C GLU A 55 9.44 24.81 18.19
N ILE A 56 9.01 25.89 17.50
CA ILE A 56 7.66 26.46 17.66
C ILE A 56 6.61 25.42 17.28
N LYS A 57 6.71 24.83 16.08
CA LYS A 57 5.79 23.80 15.57
C LYS A 57 5.67 22.60 16.54
N GLN A 58 6.78 22.20 17.15
CA GLN A 58 6.82 21.00 17.99
C GLN A 58 6.37 21.22 19.44
N ASN A 59 6.62 22.42 19.99
CA ASN A 59 6.50 22.65 21.43
C ASN A 59 5.43 23.69 21.82
N TRP A 60 5.00 24.56 20.90
CA TRP A 60 4.00 25.59 21.18
C TRP A 60 2.64 24.97 21.55
N SER A 61 2.18 25.21 22.77
CA SER A 61 0.98 24.58 23.32
C SER A 61 0.40 25.37 24.50
N THR A 62 -0.87 25.12 24.82
CA THR A 62 -1.53 25.71 26.01
C THR A 62 -0.75 25.43 27.30
N LYS A 63 -0.17 24.23 27.44
CA LYS A 63 0.63 23.84 28.61
C LYS A 63 1.91 24.69 28.72
N LEU A 64 2.60 24.90 27.60
CA LEU A 64 3.78 25.76 27.55
C LEU A 64 3.41 27.21 27.90
N ILE A 65 2.38 27.75 27.25
CA ILE A 65 1.93 29.14 27.46
C ILE A 65 1.53 29.37 28.92
N ALA A 66 0.87 28.39 29.55
CA ALA A 66 0.55 28.44 30.97
C ALA A 66 1.78 28.34 31.87
N LYS A 67 2.76 27.49 31.54
CA LYS A 67 4.05 27.37 32.26
C LYS A 67 4.78 28.71 32.33
N TYR A 68 4.78 29.46 31.23
CA TYR A 68 5.40 30.79 31.14
C TYR A 68 4.45 31.94 31.53
N ARG A 69 3.45 31.67 32.38
CA ARG A 69 2.57 32.70 32.98
C ARG A 69 1.76 33.55 31.98
N LEU A 70 1.62 33.09 30.72
CA LEU A 70 0.85 33.77 29.67
C LEU A 70 -0.58 33.21 29.50
N ARG A 71 -1.09 32.42 30.45
CA ARG A 71 -2.47 31.90 30.41
C ARG A 71 -3.52 33.01 30.34
N GLY A 72 -3.26 34.14 30.99
CA GLY A 72 -4.16 35.30 30.98
C GLY A 72 -4.34 35.91 29.59
N VAL A 73 -3.24 36.20 28.89
CA VAL A 73 -3.30 36.75 27.52
C VAL A 73 -3.95 35.74 26.57
N LEU A 74 -3.60 34.46 26.67
CA LEU A 74 -4.18 33.40 25.85
C LEU A 74 -5.71 33.33 25.97
N LYS A 75 -6.24 33.42 27.20
CA LYS A 75 -7.68 33.42 27.45
C LYS A 75 -8.37 34.68 26.94
N HIS A 76 -7.78 35.86 27.18
CA HIS A 76 -8.46 37.14 26.95
C HIS A 76 -8.30 37.69 25.53
N LYS A 77 -7.28 37.27 24.78
CA LYS A 77 -6.98 37.78 23.44
C LYS A 77 -7.17 36.78 22.32
N TYR A 78 -7.13 35.50 22.64
CA TYR A 78 -7.05 34.44 21.65
C TYR A 78 -8.02 33.30 21.93
N ASP A 79 -9.03 33.51 22.79
CA ASP A 79 -10.07 32.53 23.13
C ASP A 79 -9.54 31.13 23.49
N ASN A 80 -8.40 31.08 24.20
CA ASN A 80 -7.68 29.84 24.53
C ASN A 80 -7.10 29.07 23.33
N SER A 81 -6.90 29.71 22.18
CA SER A 81 -6.27 29.12 20.99
C SER A 81 -4.77 29.46 20.92
N PRO A 82 -3.86 28.50 21.18
CA PRO A 82 -2.42 28.70 20.99
C PRO A 82 -2.07 29.06 19.55
N TYR A 83 -2.82 28.54 18.58
CA TYR A 83 -2.62 28.85 17.17
C TYR A 83 -3.01 30.31 16.84
N ALA A 84 -4.14 30.80 17.34
CA ALA A 84 -4.51 32.20 17.11
C ALA A 84 -3.44 33.17 17.66
N MET A 85 -2.84 32.82 18.80
CA MET A 85 -1.74 33.58 19.40
C MET A 85 -0.47 33.61 18.55
N ILE A 86 -0.07 32.47 17.96
CA ILE A 86 1.14 32.44 17.11
C ILE A 86 0.88 33.03 15.72
N ASN A 87 -0.32 32.85 15.16
CA ASN A 87 -0.70 33.44 13.87
C ASN A 87 -0.87 34.96 13.95
N ASP A 88 -1.25 35.53 15.10
CA ASP A 88 -1.24 36.99 15.30
C ASP A 88 0.20 37.54 15.33
N LEU A 89 1.16 36.79 15.89
CA LEU A 89 2.57 37.18 15.89
C LEU A 89 3.24 37.01 14.51
N TYR A 90 2.90 35.92 13.81
CA TYR A 90 3.47 35.54 12.53
C TYR A 90 2.35 35.25 11.52
N PRO A 91 1.71 36.30 10.96
CA PRO A 91 0.54 36.14 10.10
C PRO A 91 0.78 35.23 8.90
N ASN A 92 0.00 34.15 8.81
CA ASN A 92 0.01 33.17 7.71
C ASN A 92 1.33 32.42 7.49
N GLN A 93 2.32 32.59 8.38
CA GLN A 93 3.61 31.91 8.29
C GLN A 93 3.50 30.42 8.66
N PHE A 94 2.63 30.11 9.64
CA PHE A 94 2.36 28.74 10.06
C PHE A 94 0.94 28.33 9.70
N LYS A 95 0.74 27.03 9.51
CA LYS A 95 -0.57 26.39 9.37
C LYS A 95 -0.91 25.59 10.61
N GLU A 96 -2.19 25.48 10.93
CA GLU A 96 -2.66 24.79 12.15
C GLU A 96 -2.18 23.34 12.25
N TRP A 97 -2.12 22.63 11.12
CA TRP A 97 -1.66 21.25 11.04
C TRP A 97 -0.14 21.09 11.17
N GLU A 98 0.63 22.17 11.04
CA GLU A 98 2.08 22.17 11.28
C GLU A 98 2.43 22.19 12.76
N PHE A 99 1.44 22.27 13.66
CA PHE A 99 1.68 22.12 15.10
C PHE A 99 1.53 20.66 15.52
N ARG A 100 2.24 20.27 16.59
CA ARG A 100 2.16 18.91 17.16
C ARG A 100 0.74 18.52 17.57
N MET A 101 -0.07 19.48 17.99
CA MET A 101 -1.50 19.28 18.26
C MET A 101 -2.31 20.32 17.50
N THR A 102 -3.18 19.86 16.61
CA THR A 102 -4.21 20.70 16.01
C THR A 102 -5.27 21.08 17.06
N PRO A 103 -5.91 22.26 16.95
CA PRO A 103 -7.03 22.61 17.80
C PRO A 103 -8.15 21.56 17.81
N LEU A 104 -8.92 21.52 18.91
CA LEU A 104 -10.12 20.69 18.99
C LEU A 104 -11.08 21.06 17.83
N ASN A 105 -11.66 20.05 17.19
CA ASN A 105 -12.57 20.19 16.05
C ASN A 105 -11.98 20.93 14.83
N PHE A 106 -10.65 21.06 14.74
CA PHE A 106 -10.00 21.68 13.60
C PHE A 106 -10.30 20.95 12.28
N TRP A 107 -10.20 19.61 12.32
CA TRP A 107 -10.33 18.75 11.15
C TRP A 107 -11.78 18.59 10.74
N THR A 108 -12.08 19.02 9.52
CA THR A 108 -13.26 18.58 8.77
C THR A 108 -12.82 17.62 7.67
N LYS A 109 -13.77 16.88 7.09
CA LYS A 109 -13.51 16.00 5.95
C LYS A 109 -12.87 16.79 4.80
N GLU A 110 -13.41 17.96 4.48
CA GLU A 110 -12.98 18.83 3.40
C GLU A 110 -11.53 19.31 3.60
N LYS A 111 -11.19 19.80 4.79
CA LYS A 111 -9.84 20.27 5.11
C LYS A 111 -8.80 19.16 4.98
N ALA A 112 -9.13 17.97 5.50
CA ALA A 112 -8.22 16.82 5.44
C ALA A 112 -8.01 16.35 3.99
N LEU A 113 -9.07 16.33 3.17
CA LEU A 113 -8.96 15.98 1.75
C LEU A 113 -8.22 17.04 0.93
N GLN A 114 -8.44 18.33 1.19
CA GLN A 114 -7.69 19.41 0.54
C GLN A 114 -6.20 19.32 0.83
N LEU A 115 -5.83 19.09 2.09
CA LEU A 115 -4.43 18.93 2.47
C LEU A 115 -3.81 17.66 1.87
N LEU A 116 -4.55 16.54 1.88
CA LEU A 116 -4.12 15.31 1.24
C LEU A 116 -3.88 15.51 -0.26
N LYS A 117 -4.80 16.20 -0.94
CA LYS A 117 -4.68 16.54 -2.36
C LYS A 117 -3.45 17.39 -2.63
N TRP A 118 -3.23 18.43 -1.83
CA TRP A 118 -2.06 19.30 -1.95
C TRP A 118 -0.74 18.53 -1.80
N PHE A 119 -0.62 17.63 -0.82
CA PHE A 119 0.58 16.79 -0.68
C PHE A 119 0.82 15.90 -1.91
N ILE A 120 -0.24 15.24 -2.41
CA ILE A 120 -0.13 14.32 -3.54
C ILE A 120 0.17 15.06 -4.85
N GLU A 121 -0.54 16.16 -5.13
CA GLU A 121 -0.53 16.81 -6.44
C GLU A 121 0.46 17.96 -6.55
N GLU A 122 0.68 18.72 -5.49
CA GLU A 122 1.47 19.95 -5.53
C GLU A 122 2.85 19.79 -4.88
N GLU A 123 2.89 19.28 -3.65
CA GLU A 123 4.14 19.17 -2.88
C GLU A 123 5.04 18.03 -3.40
N GLU A 124 4.52 16.80 -3.43
CA GLU A 124 5.31 15.62 -3.82
C GLU A 124 5.11 15.21 -5.29
N LYS A 125 4.06 15.72 -5.96
CA LYS A 125 3.73 15.42 -7.38
C LYS A 125 3.77 13.92 -7.69
N LEU A 126 3.10 13.13 -6.84
CA LEU A 126 3.15 11.68 -6.87
C LEU A 126 2.43 11.11 -8.08
N ALA A 127 3.19 10.42 -8.94
CA ALA A 127 2.60 9.58 -9.97
C ALA A 127 1.76 8.44 -9.34
N PRO A 128 0.68 7.97 -9.99
CA PRO A 128 -0.20 6.94 -9.43
C PRO A 128 0.52 5.67 -8.95
N GLN A 129 1.51 5.18 -9.71
CA GLN A 129 2.28 3.99 -9.35
C GLN A 129 3.13 4.22 -8.09
N LYS A 130 3.69 5.42 -7.93
CA LYS A 130 4.45 5.77 -6.73
C LYS A 130 3.55 5.89 -5.51
N LEU A 131 2.37 6.50 -5.69
CA LEU A 131 1.36 6.62 -4.65
C LEU A 131 0.96 5.23 -4.11
N LEU A 132 0.66 4.26 -4.97
CA LEU A 132 0.33 2.89 -4.56
C LEU A 132 1.41 2.20 -3.70
N GLN A 133 2.69 2.57 -3.92
CA GLN A 133 3.82 1.99 -3.21
C GLN A 133 4.08 2.62 -1.84
N ILE A 134 3.86 3.93 -1.69
CA ILE A 134 4.24 4.66 -0.46
C ILE A 134 3.04 5.02 0.40
N TYR A 135 1.86 5.17 -0.20
CA TYR A 135 0.66 5.61 0.51
C TYR A 135 0.20 4.57 1.52
N GLY A 136 -0.05 5.02 2.74
CA GLY A 136 -0.52 4.20 3.83
C GLY A 136 -0.43 4.95 5.15
N GLN A 137 -0.68 4.24 6.26
CA GLN A 137 -0.71 4.87 7.58
C GLN A 137 0.62 5.54 7.97
N LYS A 138 1.76 4.97 7.55
CA LYS A 138 3.07 5.57 7.79
C LYS A 138 3.22 6.92 7.07
N TRP A 139 2.95 6.95 5.76
CA TRP A 139 3.02 8.18 4.97
C TRP A 139 2.03 9.23 5.48
N LEU A 140 0.80 8.85 5.86
CA LEU A 140 -0.17 9.77 6.46
C LEU A 140 0.29 10.32 7.81
N ASN A 141 1.00 9.54 8.62
CA ASN A 141 1.55 10.01 9.89
C ASN A 141 2.68 11.03 9.67
N GLU A 142 3.56 10.79 8.70
CA GLU A 142 4.65 11.70 8.31
C GLU A 142 4.09 13.06 7.84
N HIS A 143 2.95 13.03 7.16
CA HIS A 143 2.22 14.22 6.68
C HIS A 143 1.20 14.79 7.67
N ARG A 144 1.27 14.38 8.95
CA ARG A 144 0.42 14.88 10.05
C ARG A 144 -1.09 14.70 9.81
N LEU A 145 -1.47 13.74 8.98
CA LEU A 145 -2.86 13.35 8.70
C LEU A 145 -3.36 12.20 9.58
N SER A 146 -2.60 11.81 10.61
CA SER A 146 -2.95 10.72 11.53
C SER A 146 -4.23 10.98 12.33
N ALA A 147 -4.41 12.21 12.81
CA ALA A 147 -5.58 12.64 13.58
C ALA A 147 -6.86 12.62 12.73
N PRO A 148 -6.94 13.29 11.56
CA PRO A 148 -8.14 13.23 10.72
C PRO A 148 -8.41 11.82 10.21
N LEU A 149 -7.37 11.06 9.84
CA LEU A 149 -7.50 9.64 9.47
C LEU A 149 -8.24 8.83 10.55
N ARG A 150 -7.86 8.98 11.82
CA ARG A 150 -8.48 8.25 12.92
C ARG A 150 -9.93 8.69 13.18
N VAL A 151 -10.18 9.99 13.19
CA VAL A 151 -11.49 10.54 13.59
C VAL A 151 -12.54 10.43 12.50
N ILE A 152 -12.16 10.66 11.23
CA ILE A 152 -13.11 10.75 10.11
C ILE A 152 -13.22 9.42 9.36
N TRP A 153 -12.11 8.69 9.21
CA TRP A 153 -12.05 7.44 8.42
C TRP A 153 -11.80 6.18 9.26
N ALA A 154 -12.04 6.25 10.58
CA ALA A 154 -11.84 5.15 11.51
C ALA A 154 -10.45 4.49 11.39
N GLY A 155 -9.43 5.25 11.00
CA GLY A 155 -8.07 4.74 10.82
C GLY A 155 -7.80 4.05 9.48
N SER A 156 -8.71 4.09 8.50
CA SER A 156 -8.55 3.44 7.18
C SER A 156 -7.91 4.37 6.14
N PRO A 157 -6.63 4.14 5.75
CA PRO A 157 -6.00 4.95 4.70
C PRO A 157 -6.73 4.83 3.37
N TYR A 158 -7.21 3.63 3.04
CA TYR A 158 -7.95 3.41 1.82
C TYR A 158 -9.24 4.22 1.76
N ALA A 159 -10.02 4.25 2.86
CA ALA A 159 -11.26 5.02 2.88
C ALA A 159 -10.99 6.51 2.61
N MET A 160 -9.89 7.05 3.16
CA MET A 160 -9.46 8.43 2.94
C MET A 160 -9.07 8.71 1.49
N ILE A 161 -8.24 7.87 0.87
CA ILE A 161 -7.83 8.08 -0.53
C ILE A 161 -8.98 7.82 -1.52
N ASN A 162 -9.88 6.88 -1.22
CA ASN A 162 -11.06 6.63 -2.04
C ASN A 162 -12.07 7.79 -1.95
N ASP A 163 -12.16 8.48 -0.81
CA ASP A 163 -12.93 9.72 -0.73
C ASP A 163 -12.31 10.86 -1.56
N LEU A 164 -10.97 10.94 -1.63
CA LEU A 164 -10.28 11.93 -2.47
C LEU A 164 -10.40 11.61 -3.97
N TYR A 165 -10.22 10.34 -4.33
CA TYR A 165 -10.28 9.84 -5.71
C TYR A 165 -11.25 8.66 -5.81
N PRO A 166 -12.57 8.93 -5.89
CA PRO A 166 -13.59 7.90 -5.89
C PRO A 166 -13.37 6.83 -6.95
N ASN A 167 -13.27 5.58 -6.51
CA ASN A 167 -13.14 4.38 -7.34
C ASN A 167 -11.92 4.37 -8.29
N ARG A 168 -10.96 5.28 -8.08
CA ARG A 168 -9.74 5.35 -8.90
C ARG A 168 -8.78 4.21 -8.62
N PHE A 169 -8.74 3.74 -7.37
CA PHE A 169 -7.86 2.67 -6.91
C PHE A 169 -8.70 1.57 -6.25
N LYS A 170 -8.24 0.33 -6.32
CA LYS A 170 -8.75 -0.80 -5.54
C LYS A 170 -7.93 -0.99 -4.28
N GLU A 171 -8.56 -1.50 -3.22
CA GLU A 171 -7.94 -1.72 -1.91
C GLU A 171 -6.67 -2.58 -2.00
N TRP A 172 -6.69 -3.59 -2.86
CA TRP A 172 -5.58 -4.53 -3.06
C TRP A 172 -4.46 -4.01 -3.95
N GLU A 173 -4.59 -2.83 -4.56
CA GLU A 173 -3.50 -2.23 -5.33
C GLU A 173 -2.43 -1.60 -4.44
N PHE A 174 -2.79 -1.23 -3.21
CA PHE A 174 -1.85 -0.69 -2.23
C PHE A 174 -1.01 -1.80 -1.59
N THR A 175 0.17 -1.44 -1.07
CA THR A 175 1.10 -2.41 -0.44
C THR A 175 0.49 -3.22 0.72
N LYS A 176 -0.54 -2.70 1.38
CA LYS A 176 -1.26 -3.37 2.45
C LYS A 176 -2.76 -3.18 2.28
N ALA A 177 -3.46 -4.28 2.05
CA ALA A 177 -4.91 -4.31 2.18
C ALA A 177 -5.31 -4.14 3.67
N PRO A 178 -6.52 -3.61 3.96
CA PRO A 178 -7.01 -3.49 5.33
C PRO A 178 -7.05 -4.84 6.08
N ASN A 179 -7.00 -4.79 7.41
CA ASN A 179 -7.15 -5.99 8.24
C ASN A 179 -8.50 -6.66 7.94
N LYS A 180 -8.49 -7.99 7.79
CA LYS A 180 -9.67 -8.80 7.44
C LYS A 180 -10.32 -8.42 6.11
N PHE A 181 -9.61 -7.70 5.23
CA PHE A 181 -10.12 -7.33 3.92
C PHE A 181 -10.40 -8.56 3.04
N TRP A 182 -9.45 -9.50 3.00
CA TRP A 182 -9.47 -10.64 2.10
C TRP A 182 -10.55 -11.63 2.50
N THR A 183 -11.50 -11.86 1.59
CA THR A 183 -12.38 -13.03 1.55
C THR A 183 -12.02 -13.88 0.33
N LYS A 184 -12.50 -15.13 0.28
CA LYS A 184 -12.33 -15.98 -0.90
C LYS A 184 -12.82 -15.29 -2.18
N GLU A 185 -14.01 -14.70 -2.12
CA GLU A 185 -14.63 -13.97 -3.25
C GLU A 185 -13.81 -12.74 -3.68
N LYS A 186 -13.42 -11.87 -2.73
CA LYS A 186 -12.59 -10.68 -3.04
C LYS A 186 -11.24 -11.07 -3.63
N THR A 187 -10.69 -12.20 -3.20
CA THR A 187 -9.42 -12.72 -3.73
C THR A 187 -9.58 -13.12 -5.19
N LEU A 188 -10.68 -13.80 -5.54
CA LEU A 188 -10.98 -14.14 -6.93
C LEU A 188 -11.28 -12.89 -7.79
N GLN A 189 -11.99 -11.90 -7.25
CA GLN A 189 -12.21 -10.62 -7.93
C GLN A 189 -10.89 -9.89 -8.20
N ALA A 190 -10.00 -9.83 -7.22
CA ALA A 190 -8.68 -9.21 -7.36
C ALA A 190 -7.80 -9.97 -8.37
N LEU A 191 -7.85 -11.31 -8.35
CA LEU A 191 -7.15 -12.15 -9.33
C LEU A 191 -7.66 -11.89 -10.74
N LYS A 192 -8.98 -11.93 -10.94
CA LYS A 192 -9.61 -11.68 -12.24
C LYS A 192 -9.24 -10.31 -12.79
N TRP A 193 -9.40 -9.27 -11.98
CA TRP A 193 -9.04 -7.91 -12.36
C TRP A 193 -7.54 -7.78 -12.70
N THR A 194 -6.66 -8.46 -11.95
CA THR A 194 -5.22 -8.45 -12.24
C THR A 194 -4.92 -9.08 -13.59
N ILE A 195 -5.53 -10.23 -13.90
CA ILE A 195 -5.32 -10.95 -15.17
C ILE A 195 -5.92 -10.16 -16.35
N GLU A 196 -7.20 -9.77 -16.24
CA GLU A 196 -7.99 -9.28 -17.37
C GLU A 196 -7.82 -7.78 -17.62
N GLU A 197 -7.74 -6.98 -16.56
CA GLU A 197 -7.78 -5.51 -16.66
C GLU A 197 -6.41 -4.87 -16.48
N LYS A 198 -5.68 -5.27 -15.43
CA LYS A 198 -4.38 -4.68 -15.08
C LYS A 198 -3.28 -5.11 -16.05
N GLU A 199 -3.09 -6.42 -16.19
CA GLU A 199 -2.01 -6.99 -17.02
C GLU A 199 -2.49 -7.42 -18.42
N LYS A 200 -3.80 -7.55 -18.63
CA LYS A 200 -4.43 -7.94 -19.91
C LYS A 200 -3.79 -9.18 -20.51
N LEU A 201 -3.56 -10.19 -19.67
CA LEU A 201 -2.88 -11.42 -20.04
C LEU A 201 -3.78 -12.28 -20.93
N ASN A 202 -3.24 -12.76 -22.04
CA ASN A 202 -3.86 -13.85 -22.77
C ASN A 202 -3.59 -15.21 -22.08
N LEU A 203 -4.32 -16.24 -22.50
CA LEU A 203 -4.24 -17.57 -21.89
C LEU A 203 -2.83 -18.18 -21.94
N ASP A 204 -2.08 -17.98 -23.03
CA ASP A 204 -0.73 -18.53 -23.17
C ASP A 204 0.28 -17.78 -22.30
N GLN A 205 0.18 -16.46 -22.19
CA GLN A 205 0.99 -15.67 -21.28
C GLN A 205 0.74 -16.11 -19.83
N LEU A 206 -0.54 -16.23 -19.45
CA LEU A 206 -0.95 -16.67 -18.12
C LEU A 206 -0.35 -18.04 -17.79
N LYS A 207 -0.48 -19.03 -18.68
CA LYS A 207 0.10 -20.37 -18.53
C LYS A 207 1.63 -20.37 -18.31
N ASN A 208 2.34 -19.34 -18.78
CA ASN A 208 3.79 -19.25 -18.70
C ASN A 208 4.30 -18.49 -17.47
N ILE A 209 3.51 -17.58 -16.91
CA ILE A 209 3.93 -16.73 -15.78
C ILE A 209 3.22 -17.07 -14.47
N TYR A 210 2.03 -17.69 -14.53
CA TYR A 210 1.19 -17.91 -13.36
C TYR A 210 1.78 -18.98 -12.44
N GLU A 211 2.36 -18.51 -11.34
CA GLU A 211 2.98 -19.31 -10.28
C GLU A 211 3.01 -18.52 -8.96
N ASN A 212 3.48 -19.14 -7.88
CA ASN A 212 3.62 -18.49 -6.57
C ASN A 212 4.43 -17.19 -6.61
N LYS A 213 5.43 -17.10 -7.49
CA LYS A 213 6.23 -15.89 -7.71
C LYS A 213 5.39 -14.74 -8.28
N TRP A 214 4.61 -15.01 -9.32
CA TRP A 214 3.72 -14.00 -9.92
C TRP A 214 2.64 -13.59 -8.92
N LEU A 215 2.02 -14.54 -8.20
CA LEU A 215 1.07 -14.21 -7.13
C LEU A 215 1.68 -13.34 -6.01
N ALA A 216 2.96 -13.53 -5.68
CA ALA A 216 3.65 -12.68 -4.71
C ALA A 216 3.86 -11.26 -5.24
N GLN A 217 4.26 -11.13 -6.51
CA GLN A 217 4.42 -9.82 -7.18
C GLN A 217 3.09 -9.08 -7.32
N SER A 218 1.99 -9.81 -7.52
CA SER A 218 0.64 -9.27 -7.60
C SER A 218 -0.04 -9.06 -6.24
N GLY A 219 0.65 -9.35 -5.13
CA GLY A 219 0.10 -9.18 -3.77
C GLY A 219 -0.97 -10.20 -3.36
N LEU A 220 -1.17 -11.26 -4.15
CA LEU A 220 -2.22 -12.26 -3.97
C LEU A 220 -1.75 -13.55 -3.27
N ARG A 221 -0.44 -13.74 -3.10
CA ARG A 221 0.10 -14.98 -2.50
C ARG A 221 -0.43 -15.23 -1.08
N GLY A 222 -0.49 -14.21 -0.23
CA GLY A 222 -1.01 -14.37 1.14
C GLY A 222 -2.47 -14.84 1.13
N ALA A 223 -3.29 -14.32 0.21
CA ALA A 223 -4.68 -14.75 0.06
C ALA A 223 -4.79 -16.16 -0.55
N CYS A 224 -3.92 -16.50 -1.51
CA CYS A 224 -3.78 -17.86 -2.03
C CYS A 224 -3.47 -18.88 -0.92
N GLN A 225 -2.53 -18.54 -0.03
CA GLN A 225 -2.18 -19.36 1.14
C GLN A 225 -3.37 -19.58 2.06
N LEU A 226 -4.14 -18.53 2.37
CA LEU A 226 -5.27 -18.59 3.29
C LEU A 226 -6.44 -19.45 2.80
N TYR A 227 -6.74 -19.43 1.51
CA TYR A 227 -7.98 -20.02 0.97
C TYR A 227 -7.77 -21.24 0.06
N TRP A 228 -6.55 -21.45 -0.45
CA TRP A 228 -6.20 -22.56 -1.34
C TRP A 228 -4.92 -23.30 -0.91
N ASN A 229 -4.53 -23.19 0.37
CA ASN A 229 -3.36 -23.89 0.93
C ASN A 229 -2.06 -23.67 0.12
N ASP A 230 -1.84 -22.45 -0.37
CA ASP A 230 -0.69 -22.05 -1.21
C ASP A 230 -0.61 -22.83 -2.53
N SER A 231 -1.77 -23.24 -3.08
CA SER A 231 -1.92 -23.85 -4.41
C SER A 231 -2.40 -22.83 -5.44
N PRO A 232 -1.50 -22.27 -6.28
CA PRO A 232 -1.89 -21.41 -7.40
C PRO A 232 -2.90 -22.09 -8.30
N TYR A 233 -2.71 -23.38 -8.61
CA TYR A 233 -3.61 -24.09 -9.51
C TYR A 233 -5.03 -24.18 -8.95
N ALA A 234 -5.17 -24.52 -7.66
CA ALA A 234 -6.50 -24.59 -7.05
C ALA A 234 -7.20 -23.22 -7.11
N MET A 235 -6.45 -22.13 -6.93
CA MET A 235 -6.97 -20.76 -7.03
C MET A 235 -7.40 -20.38 -8.46
N ILE A 236 -6.59 -20.65 -9.48
CA ILE A 236 -6.95 -20.34 -10.88
C ILE A 236 -8.07 -21.23 -11.40
N ASN A 237 -8.12 -22.50 -10.98
CA ASN A 237 -9.21 -23.40 -11.34
C ASN A 237 -10.52 -23.00 -10.64
N ASP A 238 -10.48 -22.35 -9.48
CA ASP A 238 -11.67 -21.80 -8.85
C ASP A 238 -12.17 -20.53 -9.58
N LEU A 239 -11.25 -19.71 -10.09
CA LEU A 239 -11.59 -18.55 -10.93
C LEU A 239 -12.14 -18.95 -12.31
N TYR A 240 -11.50 -19.95 -12.93
CA TYR A 240 -11.81 -20.45 -14.26
C TYR A 240 -12.03 -21.98 -14.23
N PRO A 241 -13.20 -22.44 -13.75
CA PRO A 241 -13.49 -23.86 -13.54
C PRO A 241 -13.24 -24.71 -14.77
N ASN A 242 -12.36 -25.70 -14.62
CA ASN A 242 -12.03 -26.71 -15.64
C ASN A 242 -11.49 -26.16 -16.96
N GLN A 243 -11.11 -24.88 -17.01
CA GLN A 243 -10.58 -24.25 -18.21
C GLN A 243 -9.14 -24.67 -18.51
N PHE A 244 -8.39 -25.05 -17.48
CA PHE A 244 -6.98 -25.43 -17.58
C PHE A 244 -6.73 -26.80 -16.97
N LYS A 245 -5.69 -27.49 -17.45
CA LYS A 245 -5.08 -28.62 -16.76
C LYS A 245 -3.83 -28.17 -16.01
N GLU A 246 -3.49 -28.86 -14.92
CA GLU A 246 -2.32 -28.53 -14.09
C GLU A 246 -1.01 -28.48 -14.88
N TRP A 247 -0.83 -29.43 -15.81
CA TRP A 247 0.36 -29.53 -16.67
C TRP A 247 0.41 -28.49 -17.79
N GLU A 248 -0.67 -27.73 -17.99
CA GLU A 248 -0.68 -26.58 -18.89
C GLU A 248 -0.10 -25.31 -18.27
N PHE A 249 0.36 -25.34 -17.01
CA PHE A 249 1.14 -24.27 -16.38
C PHE A 249 2.64 -24.58 -16.37
N LYS A 250 3.48 -23.53 -16.34
CA LYS A 250 4.94 -23.67 -16.44
C LYS A 250 5.50 -24.59 -15.35
N MET A 251 4.87 -24.56 -14.18
CA MET A 251 5.21 -25.37 -13.02
C MET A 251 3.97 -26.12 -12.56
N THR A 252 4.07 -27.44 -12.47
CA THR A 252 3.07 -28.27 -11.79
C THR A 252 3.31 -28.28 -10.28
N PRO A 253 2.30 -28.50 -9.43
CA PRO A 253 2.48 -28.64 -7.98
C PRO A 253 3.51 -29.73 -7.61
N ASN A 254 4.14 -29.57 -6.44
CA ASN A 254 5.05 -30.60 -5.92
C ASN A 254 4.30 -31.92 -5.71
N GLY A 255 4.90 -33.03 -6.15
CA GLY A 255 4.27 -34.35 -6.08
C GLY A 255 3.08 -34.55 -7.03
N PHE A 256 2.81 -33.60 -7.94
CA PHE A 256 1.69 -33.71 -8.88
C PHE A 256 1.72 -34.96 -9.74
N TRP A 257 2.87 -35.22 -10.38
CA TRP A 257 3.03 -36.27 -11.37
C TRP A 257 2.99 -37.66 -10.74
N THR A 258 2.03 -38.48 -11.16
CA THR A 258 2.02 -39.95 -11.06
C THR A 258 2.18 -40.54 -12.47
N ARG A 259 2.49 -41.84 -12.56
CA ARG A 259 2.56 -42.55 -13.87
C ARG A 259 1.24 -42.42 -14.63
N GLU A 260 0.12 -42.61 -13.94
CA GLU A 260 -1.24 -42.48 -14.49
C GLU A 260 -1.53 -41.06 -15.01
N LYS A 261 -1.34 -40.02 -14.18
CA LYS A 261 -1.55 -38.63 -14.60
C LYS A 261 -0.68 -38.22 -15.79
N ALA A 262 0.53 -38.77 -15.87
CA ALA A 262 1.41 -38.53 -17.00
C ALA A 262 0.89 -39.15 -18.30
N LEU A 263 0.33 -40.37 -18.23
CA LEU A 263 -0.32 -41.00 -19.38
C LEU A 263 -1.60 -40.25 -19.78
N ASP A 264 -2.41 -39.82 -18.82
CA ASP A 264 -3.60 -39.01 -19.09
C ASP A 264 -3.25 -37.67 -19.74
N ALA A 265 -2.21 -37.00 -19.25
CA ALA A 265 -1.73 -35.76 -19.83
C ALA A 265 -1.23 -35.97 -21.26
N LEU A 266 -0.53 -37.09 -21.52
CA LEU A 266 -0.07 -37.44 -22.86
C LEU A 266 -1.25 -37.75 -23.79
N ARG A 267 -2.20 -38.58 -23.35
CA ARG A 267 -3.42 -38.93 -24.08
C ARG A 267 -4.19 -37.68 -24.47
N TRP A 268 -4.51 -36.83 -23.49
CA TRP A 268 -5.22 -35.58 -23.73
C TRP A 268 -4.46 -34.66 -24.69
N THR A 269 -3.13 -34.60 -24.60
CA THR A 269 -2.33 -33.78 -25.53
C THR A 269 -2.45 -34.28 -26.96
N ILE A 270 -2.36 -35.59 -27.18
CA ILE A 270 -2.44 -36.21 -28.51
C ILE A 270 -3.87 -36.12 -29.07
N GLU A 271 -4.85 -36.57 -28.28
CA GLU A 271 -6.21 -36.83 -28.76
C GLU A 271 -7.09 -35.58 -28.73
N GLU A 272 -6.95 -34.72 -27.72
CA GLU A 272 -7.87 -33.59 -27.51
C GLU A 272 -7.24 -32.25 -27.91
N LYS A 273 -6.00 -32.00 -27.46
CA LYS A 273 -5.33 -30.71 -27.68
C LYS A 273 -4.84 -30.56 -29.12
N GLU A 274 -4.03 -31.50 -29.60
CA GLU A 274 -3.46 -31.44 -30.96
C GLU A 274 -4.25 -32.25 -31.99
N LYS A 275 -5.09 -33.21 -31.54
CA LYS A 275 -5.90 -34.09 -32.38
C LYS A 275 -5.05 -34.78 -33.47
N LEU A 276 -3.88 -35.29 -33.07
CA LEU A 276 -2.92 -35.87 -33.99
C LEU A 276 -3.46 -37.18 -34.57
N THR A 277 -3.37 -37.30 -35.90
CA THR A 277 -3.50 -38.60 -36.58
C THR A 277 -2.28 -39.47 -36.28
N ASP A 278 -2.41 -40.79 -36.43
CA ASP A 278 -1.30 -41.74 -36.22
C ASP A 278 -0.06 -41.35 -37.06
N ASN A 279 -0.23 -40.93 -38.31
CA ASN A 279 0.88 -40.49 -39.15
C ASN A 279 1.56 -39.22 -38.62
N GLN A 280 0.79 -38.24 -38.16
CA GLN A 280 1.36 -37.01 -37.58
C GLN A 280 2.08 -37.32 -36.26
N LEU A 281 1.52 -38.19 -35.43
CA LEU A 281 2.13 -38.64 -34.19
C LEU A 281 3.51 -39.29 -34.45
N LEU A 282 3.59 -40.21 -35.41
CA LEU A 282 4.86 -40.86 -35.78
C LEU A 282 5.94 -39.87 -36.26
N GLN A 283 5.53 -38.77 -36.90
CA GLN A 283 6.44 -37.74 -37.43
C GLN A 283 6.88 -36.72 -36.38
N GLN A 284 6.01 -36.35 -35.44
CA GLN A 284 6.23 -35.25 -34.50
C GLN A 284 6.69 -35.71 -33.12
N TYR A 285 6.26 -36.90 -32.67
CA TYR A 285 6.50 -37.39 -31.32
C TYR A 285 7.98 -37.65 -31.06
N THR A 286 8.57 -36.75 -30.28
CA THR A 286 10.00 -36.74 -29.92
C THR A 286 10.17 -36.26 -28.48
N MET A 287 11.37 -36.43 -27.91
CA MET A 287 11.66 -35.81 -26.61
C MET A 287 11.51 -34.29 -26.63
N GLN A 288 11.76 -33.64 -27.77
CA GLN A 288 11.57 -32.21 -27.93
C GLN A 288 10.08 -31.83 -27.94
N TRP A 289 9.23 -32.61 -28.62
CA TRP A 289 7.78 -32.44 -28.58
C TRP A 289 7.21 -32.66 -27.17
N LEU A 290 7.71 -33.65 -26.43
CA LEU A 290 7.34 -33.85 -25.02
C LEU A 290 7.76 -32.66 -24.15
N LYS A 291 8.95 -32.09 -24.39
CA LYS A 291 9.43 -30.89 -23.70
C LYS A 291 8.57 -29.67 -24.01
N SER A 292 8.19 -29.44 -25.27
CA SER A 292 7.30 -28.31 -25.64
C SER A 292 5.92 -28.44 -25.00
N HIS A 293 5.49 -29.67 -24.68
CA HIS A 293 4.26 -29.99 -23.97
C HIS A 293 4.42 -30.16 -22.46
N ARG A 294 5.58 -29.81 -21.89
CA ARG A 294 5.87 -29.86 -20.45
C ARG A 294 5.75 -31.24 -19.81
N LEU A 295 5.92 -32.29 -20.62
CA LEU A 295 5.92 -33.69 -20.20
C LEU A 295 7.33 -34.23 -19.90
N TRP A 296 8.38 -33.39 -19.92
CA TRP A 296 9.76 -33.84 -19.66
C TRP A 296 9.93 -34.51 -18.29
N THR A 297 9.46 -33.86 -17.22
CA THR A 297 9.60 -34.35 -15.84
C THR A 297 9.01 -35.75 -15.65
N PRO A 298 7.75 -36.03 -16.04
CA PRO A 298 7.19 -37.37 -15.88
C PRO A 298 7.88 -38.41 -16.77
N VAL A 299 8.30 -38.06 -17.99
CA VAL A 299 9.04 -38.98 -18.89
C VAL A 299 10.34 -39.45 -18.25
N VAL A 300 11.12 -38.52 -17.69
CA VAL A 300 12.37 -38.83 -16.99
C VAL A 300 12.11 -39.69 -15.76
N ARG A 301 11.07 -39.35 -14.98
CA ARG A 301 10.78 -39.99 -13.70
C ARG A 301 10.25 -41.41 -13.81
N TYR A 302 9.36 -41.69 -14.77
CA TYR A 302 8.61 -42.96 -14.82
C TYR A 302 9.00 -43.87 -15.99
N TRP A 303 9.70 -43.35 -17.00
CA TRP A 303 10.13 -44.10 -18.17
C TRP A 303 11.62 -43.93 -18.47
N ASN A 304 12.43 -43.58 -17.46
CA ASN A 304 13.89 -43.41 -17.56
C ASN A 304 14.31 -42.50 -18.73
N GLY A 305 13.50 -41.48 -19.04
CA GLY A 305 13.79 -40.55 -20.12
C GLY A 305 13.53 -41.09 -21.53
N SER A 306 12.80 -42.21 -21.67
CA SER A 306 12.48 -42.81 -22.97
C SER A 306 11.08 -42.38 -23.45
N PRO A 307 10.97 -41.51 -24.48
CA PRO A 307 9.70 -41.21 -25.14
C PRO A 307 8.99 -42.46 -25.63
N TYR A 308 9.73 -43.41 -26.21
CA TYR A 308 9.12 -44.62 -26.78
C TYR A 308 8.48 -45.48 -25.68
N ALA A 309 9.15 -45.63 -24.53
CA ALA A 309 8.59 -46.40 -23.44
C ALA A 309 7.29 -45.77 -22.91
N MET A 310 7.20 -44.44 -22.87
CA MET A 310 5.98 -43.75 -22.46
C MET A 310 4.83 -43.92 -23.47
N ILE A 311 5.07 -43.74 -24.77
CA ILE A 311 4.00 -43.89 -25.77
C ILE A 311 3.56 -45.35 -25.93
N ASN A 312 4.47 -46.31 -25.80
CA ASN A 312 4.12 -47.73 -25.82
C ASN A 312 3.35 -48.14 -24.55
N ASP A 313 3.56 -47.47 -23.42
CA ASP A 313 2.76 -47.68 -22.23
C ASP A 313 1.35 -47.09 -22.36
N LEU A 314 1.21 -45.96 -23.08
CA LEU A 314 -0.10 -45.38 -23.40
C LEU A 314 -0.89 -46.22 -24.43
N TYR A 315 -0.21 -46.67 -25.49
CA TYR A 315 -0.77 -47.48 -26.56
C TYR A 315 0.04 -48.78 -26.76
N PRO A 316 -0.18 -49.80 -25.91
CA PRO A 316 0.57 -51.05 -25.95
C PRO A 316 0.62 -51.70 -27.32
N ASN A 317 1.83 -51.89 -27.85
CA ASN A 317 2.10 -52.58 -29.13
C ASN A 317 1.42 -51.96 -30.36
N LYS A 318 0.90 -50.72 -30.26
CA LYS A 318 0.25 -50.03 -31.39
C LYS A 318 1.27 -49.53 -32.43
N HIS A 319 2.46 -49.12 -31.98
CA HIS A 319 3.49 -48.52 -32.83
C HIS A 319 4.86 -49.17 -32.60
N ILE A 320 5.56 -49.47 -33.69
CA ILE A 320 6.93 -50.01 -33.64
C ILE A 320 7.92 -48.85 -33.39
N LYS A 321 8.94 -49.07 -32.55
CA LYS A 321 9.92 -48.04 -32.18
C LYS A 321 10.58 -47.36 -33.39
N SER A 322 10.95 -48.15 -34.40
CA SER A 322 11.59 -47.67 -35.63
C SER A 322 10.66 -46.85 -36.53
N SER A 323 9.34 -46.88 -36.30
CA SER A 323 8.39 -46.07 -37.08
C SER A 323 8.38 -44.59 -36.69
N PHE A 324 8.87 -44.25 -35.49
CA PHE A 324 8.95 -42.86 -35.05
C PHE A 324 10.16 -42.16 -35.64
N ARG A 325 9.97 -40.97 -36.23
CA ARG A 325 11.02 -40.19 -36.90
C ARG A 325 12.30 -40.01 -36.06
N GLY A 326 12.16 -39.82 -34.75
CA GLY A 326 13.31 -39.66 -33.84
C GLY A 326 14.20 -40.90 -33.65
N TYR A 327 13.78 -42.06 -34.16
CA TYR A 327 14.47 -43.36 -34.08
C TYR A 327 14.83 -43.95 -35.45
N ILE A 328 14.37 -43.34 -36.55
CA ILE A 328 14.82 -43.68 -37.90
C ILE A 328 16.29 -43.24 -37.99
N ASN A 329 17.21 -44.21 -38.15
CA ASN A 329 18.68 -44.06 -38.26
C ASN A 329 19.50 -43.91 -36.96
N LYS A 330 19.00 -44.41 -35.83
CA LYS A 330 19.85 -44.67 -34.63
C LYS A 330 19.99 -46.18 -34.42
N SER A 331 20.73 -46.82 -35.32
CA SER A 331 21.16 -48.22 -35.22
C SER A 331 22.57 -48.28 -34.67
#